data_AF-A0A536XYC5-F1
#
_entry.id   AF-A0A536XYC5-F1
#
_cell.length_a   1.000
_cell.length_b   1.000
_cell.length_c   1.000
_cell.angle_alpha   90.00
_cell.angle_beta   90.00
_cell.angle_gamma   90.00
#
_symmetry.space_group_name_H-M   'P 1'
#
loop_
_entity.id
_entity.type
_entity.pdbx_description
1 polymer ?
#
loop_
_entity_poly.entity_id
_entity_poly.type
_entity_poly.pdbx_seq_one_letter_code
_entity_poly.pdbx_strand_id
1 'polypeptide(L)' 'MLAVLERWADSTHGYFEVMVDDGRRFVLRYQPTLRCWELAAVFAAKPRKPAAKPVTTAAPRKFFFSLLQK' A
#
# COMPACT_ATOMS: atom_id res chain seq x y z
N MET A 1 -3.29 7.50 19.28
CA MET A 1 -2.19 8.46 19.42
C MET A 1 -1.61 8.82 18.05
N LEU A 2 -1.82 10.08 17.65
CA LEU A 2 -1.24 10.65 16.44
C LEU A 2 0.13 11.26 16.80
N ALA A 3 1.18 10.93 16.05
CA ALA A 3 2.54 11.37 16.35
C ALA A 3 3.18 12.06 15.14
N VAL A 4 3.82 13.21 15.37
CA VAL A 4 4.68 13.86 14.37
C VAL A 4 6.03 13.14 14.39
N LEU A 5 6.39 12.52 13.27
CA LEU A 5 7.67 11.81 13.12
C LEU A 5 8.78 12.77 12.77
N GLU A 6 8.53 13.64 11.79
CA GLU A 6 9.52 14.56 11.27
C GLU A 6 8.86 15.88 10.87
N ARG A 7 9.62 16.96 11.00
CA ARG A 7 9.21 18.30 10.57
C ARG A 7 10.36 18.96 9.85
N TRP A 8 10.14 19.32 8.59
CA TRP A 8 11.08 20.14 7.83
C TRP A 8 10.36 21.35 7.26
N ALA A 9 11.11 22.40 6.94
CA ALA A 9 10.56 23.62 6.37
C ALA A 9 11.42 24.06 5.20
N ASP A 10 10.76 24.43 4.12
CA ASP A 10 11.34 25.17 3.01
C ASP A 10 11.08 26.66 3.20
N SER A 11 11.64 27.49 2.32
CA SER A 11 11.45 28.95 2.34
C SER A 11 9.97 29.39 2.29
N THR A 12 9.09 28.57 1.70
CA THR A 12 7.67 28.92 1.47
C THR A 12 6.69 27.98 2.18
N HIS A 13 7.10 26.77 2.57
CA HIS A 13 6.20 25.73 3.07
C HIS A 13 6.80 24.98 4.26
N GLY A 14 5.98 24.68 5.27
CA GLY A 14 6.31 23.72 6.30
C GLY A 14 5.81 22.33 5.92
N TYR A 15 6.60 21.29 6.13
CA TYR A 15 6.23 19.91 5.91
C TYR A 15 6.28 19.13 7.22
N PHE A 16 5.29 18.28 7.42
CA PHE A 16 5.10 17.50 8.64
C PHE A 16 4.78 16.07 8.26
N GLU A 17 5.67 15.14 8.62
CA GLU A 17 5.36 13.72 8.54
C GLU A 17 4.61 13.31 9.81
N VAL A 18 3.42 12.76 9.62
CA VAL A 18 2.55 12.30 10.71
C VAL A 18 2.26 10.82 10.55
N MET A 19 2.36 10.09 11.66
CA MET A 19 1.94 8.71 11.77
C MET A 19 0.60 8.64 12.49
N VAL A 20 -0.32 7.91 11.88
CA VAL A 20 -1.65 7.64 12.43
C VAL A 20 -1.63 6.27 13.11
N ASP A 21 -2.50 6.06 14.09
CA ASP A 21 -2.67 4.81 14.83
C ASP A 21 -2.82 3.56 13.96
N ASP A 22 -3.40 3.72 12.77
CA ASP A 22 -3.56 2.65 11.78
C ASP A 22 -2.24 2.28 11.06
N GLY A 23 -1.11 2.81 11.52
CA GLY A 23 0.23 2.59 10.96
C GLY A 23 0.47 3.29 9.61
N ARG A 24 -0.52 4.04 9.11
CA ARG A 24 -0.38 4.87 7.91
C ARG A 24 0.42 6.13 8.22
N ARG A 25 1.29 6.51 7.29
CA ARG A 25 2.05 7.76 7.38
C ARG A 25 1.59 8.72 6.30
N PHE A 26 1.54 10.00 6.64
CA PHE A 26 1.10 11.06 5.76
C PHE A 26 2.07 12.23 5.85
N VAL A 27 2.23 12.96 4.76
CA VAL A 27 2.97 14.22 4.76
C VAL A 27 1.97 15.35 4.57
N LEU A 28 1.92 16.24 5.55
CA LEU A 28 1.13 17.46 5.51
C LEU A 28 2.01 18.64 5.14
N ARG A 29 1.55 19.46 4.20
CA ARG A 29 2.18 20.73 3.84
C ARG A 29 1.36 21.87 4.44
N TYR A 30 2.01 22.70 5.24
CA TYR A 30 1.46 23.95 5.76
C TYR A 30 1.98 25.11 4.93
N GLN A 31 1.05 25.91 4.40
CA GLN A 31 1.38 27.14 3.68
C GLN A 31 1.06 28.36 4.57
N PRO A 32 2.08 29.07 5.08
CA PRO A 32 1.86 30.17 6.04
C PRO A 32 1.08 31.35 5.45
N THR A 33 1.25 31.61 4.14
CA THR A 33 0.62 32.73 3.43
C THR A 33 -0.90 32.60 3.35
N LEU A 34 -1.38 31.36 3.12
CA LEU A 34 -2.80 31.05 3.03
C LEU A 34 -3.37 30.48 4.34
N ARG A 35 -2.51 30.23 5.33
CA ARG A 35 -2.82 29.51 6.59
C ARG A 35 -3.58 28.21 6.35
N CYS A 36 -3.26 27.53 5.26
CA CYS A 36 -3.92 26.31 4.85
C CYS A 36 -3.00 25.10 5.02
N TRP A 37 -3.65 23.95 5.18
CA TRP A 37 -3.01 22.64 5.25
C TRP A 37 -3.40 21.85 4.01
N GLU A 38 -2.43 21.21 3.40
CA GLU A 38 -2.61 20.38 2.22
C GLU A 38 -1.96 19.01 2.42
N LEU A 39 -2.61 17.97 1.89
CA LEU A 39 -2.06 16.62 1.93
C LEU A 39 -1.05 16.46 0.79
N ALA A 40 0.23 16.46 1.12
CA ALA A 40 1.31 16.41 0.14
C ALA A 40 1.62 14.98 -0.33
N ALA A 41 1.57 14.00 0.59
CA ALA A 41 1.80 12.60 0.27
C ALA A 41 1.11 11.64 1.24
N VAL A 42 0.78 10.44 0.74
CA VAL A 42 0.28 9.32 1.55
C VAL A 42 1.22 8.14 1.39
N PHE A 43 1.85 7.73 2.49
CA PHE A 43 2.60 6.49 2.56
C PHE A 43 1.66 5.38 3.03
N ALA A 44 1.06 4.68 2.07
CA ALA A 44 0.31 3.47 2.38
C ALA A 44 1.27 2.44 2.99
N ALA A 45 0.96 1.99 4.21
CA ALA A 45 1.58 0.79 4.75
C ALA A 45 1.37 -0.33 3.72
N LYS A 46 2.48 -0.97 3.31
CA LYS A 46 2.53 -2.01 2.27
C LYS A 46 1.30 -2.91 2.40
N PRO A 47 0.44 -3.03 1.36
CA PRO A 47 -0.68 -3.95 1.44
C PRO A 47 -0.09 -5.31 1.80
N ARG A 48 -0.55 -5.91 2.90
CA ARG A 48 -0.22 -7.29 3.22
C ARG A 48 -0.61 -8.09 1.99
N LYS A 49 0.39 -8.49 1.21
CA LYS A 49 0.23 -9.30 0.02
C LYS A 49 -0.65 -10.48 0.45
N PRO A 50 -1.86 -10.67 -0.13
CA PRO A 50 -2.64 -11.85 0.19
C PRO A 50 -1.73 -13.05 -0.03
N ALA A 51 -1.49 -13.84 1.02
CA ALA A 51 -0.70 -15.05 0.89
C ALA A 51 -1.36 -15.87 -0.23
N ALA A 52 -0.67 -16.01 -1.36
CA ALA A 52 -1.13 -16.85 -2.45
C ALA A 52 -1.33 -18.24 -1.85
N LYS A 53 -2.58 -18.71 -1.81
CA LYS A 53 -2.87 -20.10 -1.46
C LYS A 53 -2.01 -20.96 -2.40
N PRO A 54 -1.30 -21.98 -1.89
CA PRO A 54 -0.49 -22.84 -2.75
C PRO A 54 -1.42 -23.43 -3.81
N VAL A 55 -1.15 -23.09 -5.08
CA VAL A 55 -1.79 -23.75 -6.20
C VAL A 55 -1.30 -25.18 -6.16
N THR A 56 -2.13 -26.06 -5.63
CA THR A 56 -1.90 -27.51 -5.70
C THR A 56 -1.95 -27.87 -7.17
N THR A 57 -0.78 -28.17 -7.75
CA THR A 57 -0.63 -28.71 -9.09
C THR A 57 -1.44 -30.00 -9.19
N ALA A 58 -2.63 -29.92 -9.78
CA ALA A 58 -3.46 -31.08 -10.05
C ALA A 58 -2.82 -31.86 -11.22
N ALA A 59 -2.40 -33.09 -10.93
CA ALA A 59 -1.78 -34.02 -11.87
C ALA A 59 -2.63 -34.23 -13.14
N PRO A 60 -2.00 -34.46 -14.31
CA PRO A 60 -2.72 -34.68 -15.56
C PRO A 60 -3.44 -36.02 -15.50
N ARG A 61 -4.77 -35.98 -15.56
CA ARG A 61 -5.62 -37.17 -15.68
C ARG A 61 -5.40 -37.80 -17.05
N LYS A 62 -4.80 -39.00 -17.06
CA LYS A 62 -4.69 -39.88 -18.24
C LYS A 62 -6.10 -40.18 -18.77
N PHE A 63 -6.45 -39.63 -19.93
CA PHE A 63 -7.64 -40.05 -20.67
C PHE A 63 -7.31 -41.29 -21.49
N PHE A 64 -7.94 -42.40 -21.11
CA PHE A 64 -8.01 -43.63 -21.89
C PHE A 64 -8.74 -43.34 -23.21
N PHE A 65 -8.05 -43.48 -24.35
CA PHE A 65 -8.73 -43.68 -25.63
C PHE A 65 -8.98 -45.18 -25.81
N SER A 66 -10.21 -45.59 -25.56
CA SER A 66 -10.77 -46.84 -26.06
C SER A 66 -11.87 -46.48 -27.06
N LEU A 67 -11.59 -46.73 -28.33
CA LEU A 67 -12.49 -46.96 -29.49
C LEU A 67 -11.58 -46.75 -30.73
N LEU A 68 -11.45 -47.64 -31.70
CA LEU A 68 -12.42 -48.55 -32.27
C LEU A 68 -11.62 -49.64 -32.99
N GLN A 69 -11.75 -50.89 -32.57
CA GLN A 69 -11.46 -52.01 -33.46
C GLN A 69 -12.72 -52.28 -34.27
N LYS A 70 -12.65 -52.07 -35.59
CA LYS A 70 -13.27 -52.96 -36.59
C LYS A 70 -12.67 -52.72 -37.96
#